data_AF-A0A1I2SVS9-F1
#
_entry.id   AF-A0A1I2SVS9-F1
#
_cell.length_a   1.000
_cell.length_b   1.000
_cell.length_c   1.000
_cell.angle_alpha   90.00
_cell.angle_beta   90.00
_cell.angle_gamma   90.00
#
_symmetry.space_group_name_H-M   'P 1'
#
loop_
_entity.id
_entity.type
_entity.pdbx_description
1 polymer ?
#
loop_
_entity_poly.entity_id
_entity_poly.type
_entity_poly.pdbx_seq_one_letter_code
_entity_poly.pdbx_strand_id
1 'polypeptide(L)'
;MKKLLTLVIAFTLAFSLQAMPVFADDQDIVMLTLDDSKDFTVVGAADYKEGMKVVGLDSSYQKLTIQNQAGISWFTSDAAVAKFLDEDEEEQTSITGTDTVTVLLTGPGRATITATFNGMTIDSNVMVEETTQDPDAENIDVQVVGIDSESFTFNDLDVDLFSLKDDVFGSGFDDADVLKEDATALHALLYALELKYDPDEGEPWDWDWVAGNTNVVISSEGSYVEKIEDDVNDGTTGWQYTVNNQDPGYAGSIYELNDGDSVVWEYTAW
;
A
#
# COMPACT_ATOMS: atom_id res chain seq x y z
N MET A 1 39.50 -9.12 52.95
CA MET A 1 39.56 -9.80 51.64
C MET A 1 38.23 -10.39 51.18
N LYS A 2 37.53 -11.26 51.94
CA LYS A 2 36.24 -11.85 51.50
C LYS A 2 35.17 -10.82 51.08
N LYS A 3 35.01 -9.72 51.83
CA LYS A 3 34.01 -8.68 51.53
C LYS A 3 34.30 -7.87 50.25
N LEU A 4 35.57 -7.75 49.86
CA LEU A 4 35.96 -7.05 48.63
C LEU A 4 35.67 -7.91 47.39
N LEU A 5 35.89 -9.22 47.50
CA LEU A 5 35.65 -10.18 46.42
C LEU A 5 34.15 -10.32 46.09
N THR A 6 33.28 -10.33 47.12
CA THR A 6 31.83 -10.39 46.92
C THR A 6 31.28 -9.15 46.23
N LEU A 7 31.82 -7.97 46.55
CA LEU A 7 31.40 -6.71 45.93
C LEU A 7 31.79 -6.66 44.44
N VAL A 8 33.00 -7.14 44.10
CA VAL A 8 33.47 -7.20 42.71
C VAL A 8 32.62 -8.17 41.89
N ILE A 9 32.32 -9.37 42.41
CA ILE A 9 31.47 -10.35 41.71
C ILE A 9 30.05 -9.81 41.50
N ALA A 10 29.45 -9.14 42.49
CA ALA A 10 28.13 -8.53 42.35
C ALA A 10 28.12 -7.41 41.29
N PHE A 11 29.19 -6.60 41.21
CA PHE A 11 29.33 -5.59 40.18
C PHE A 11 29.55 -6.20 38.79
N THR A 12 30.35 -7.26 38.65
CA THR A 12 30.54 -7.95 37.37
C THR A 12 29.25 -8.59 36.89
N LEU A 13 28.44 -9.17 37.79
CA LEU A 13 27.14 -9.74 37.46
C LEU A 13 26.12 -8.65 37.03
N ALA A 14 26.12 -7.52 37.74
CA ALA A 14 25.27 -6.38 37.40
C ALA A 14 25.65 -5.74 36.06
N PHE A 15 26.95 -5.67 35.74
CA PHE A 15 27.43 -5.18 34.43
C PHE A 15 27.21 -6.19 33.30
N SER A 16 27.28 -7.51 33.56
CA SER A 16 26.95 -8.52 32.54
C SER A 16 25.45 -8.58 32.20
N LEU A 17 24.59 -8.08 33.10
CA LEU A 17 23.14 -7.96 32.85
C LEU A 17 22.77 -6.66 32.11
N GLN A 18 23.70 -5.72 31.93
CA GLN A 18 23.51 -4.48 31.17
C GLN A 18 24.26 -4.46 29.84
N ALA A 19 24.98 -5.52 29.50
CA ALA A 19 25.42 -5.74 28.14
C ALA A 19 24.20 -6.13 27.30
N MET A 20 23.39 -5.14 26.91
CA MET A 20 22.56 -5.33 25.73
C MET A 20 23.53 -5.75 24.62
N PRO A 21 23.29 -6.86 23.91
CA PRO A 21 24.10 -7.18 22.75
C PRO A 21 23.98 -5.97 21.82
N VAL A 22 25.09 -5.25 21.64
CA VAL A 22 25.20 -4.32 20.52
C VAL A 22 25.32 -5.24 19.32
N PHE A 23 24.17 -5.62 18.75
CA PHE A 23 24.11 -6.41 17.53
C PHE A 23 24.66 -5.51 16.42
N ALA A 24 25.97 -5.65 16.17
CA ALA A 24 26.70 -4.84 15.20
C ALA A 24 26.26 -5.10 13.75
N ASP A 25 25.44 -6.13 13.51
CA ASP A 25 25.05 -6.58 12.17
C ASP A 25 23.93 -5.74 11.53
N ASP A 26 23.08 -5.10 12.34
CA ASP A 26 21.98 -4.26 11.81
C ASP A 26 22.39 -2.79 11.60
N GLN A 27 23.68 -2.46 11.73
CA GLN A 27 24.17 -1.08 11.59
C GLN A 27 24.09 -0.53 10.17
N ASP A 28 24.03 -1.42 9.18
CA ASP A 28 23.95 -1.05 7.76
C ASP A 28 22.49 -0.78 7.31
N ILE A 29 21.50 -1.05 8.17
CA ILE A 29 20.09 -0.78 7.88
C ILE A 29 19.82 0.72 8.08
N VAL A 30 19.42 1.39 7.00
CA VAL A 30 19.11 2.83 6.99
C VAL A 30 17.62 3.12 6.84
N MET A 31 16.82 2.13 6.41
CA MET A 31 15.38 2.22 6.25
C MET A 31 14.74 0.83 6.33
N LEU A 32 13.41 0.78 6.46
CA LEU A 32 12.63 -0.46 6.43
C LEU A 32 11.81 -0.54 5.14
N THR A 33 11.51 -1.76 4.71
CA THR A 33 10.55 -2.06 3.65
C THR A 33 9.84 -3.36 3.96
N LEU A 34 8.75 -3.64 3.26
CA LEU A 34 8.13 -4.96 3.23
C LEU A 34 8.86 -5.86 2.22
N ASP A 35 8.89 -7.16 2.51
CA ASP A 35 9.61 -8.14 1.71
C ASP A 35 8.91 -8.43 0.38
N ASP A 36 7.59 -8.27 0.33
CA ASP A 36 6.77 -8.38 -0.88
C ASP A 36 6.08 -7.03 -1.18
N SER A 37 5.92 -6.69 -2.47
CA SER A 37 5.25 -5.44 -2.87
C SER A 37 3.76 -5.47 -2.60
N LYS A 38 3.14 -6.65 -2.70
CA LYS A 38 1.72 -6.87 -2.37
C LYS A 38 1.39 -6.63 -0.89
N ASP A 39 2.40 -6.46 -0.04
CA ASP A 39 2.16 -6.22 1.39
C ASP A 39 1.98 -4.72 1.68
N PHE A 40 2.28 -3.81 0.73
CA PHE A 40 2.09 -2.36 0.92
C PHE A 40 0.63 -1.94 0.95
N THR A 41 -0.22 -2.69 0.25
CA THR A 41 -1.67 -2.53 0.23
C THR A 41 -2.27 -3.92 0.35
N VAL A 42 -3.22 -4.13 1.25
CA VAL A 42 -3.93 -5.40 1.39
C VAL A 42 -5.41 -5.12 1.31
N VAL A 43 -6.04 -5.60 0.25
CA VAL A 43 -7.50 -5.59 0.08
C VAL A 43 -8.02 -7.01 0.27
N GLY A 44 -9.07 -7.16 1.05
CA GLY A 44 -9.68 -8.48 1.22
C GLY A 44 -10.96 -8.48 2.04
N ALA A 45 -11.59 -9.64 2.10
CA ALA A 45 -12.78 -9.87 2.92
C ALA A 45 -12.41 -10.15 4.38
N ALA A 46 -13.40 -10.07 5.27
CA ALA A 46 -13.27 -10.58 6.64
C ALA A 46 -12.83 -12.06 6.64
N ASP A 47 -12.06 -12.44 7.66
CA ASP A 47 -11.37 -13.72 7.84
C ASP A 47 -10.21 -14.00 6.86
N TYR A 48 -9.89 -13.06 5.95
CA TYR A 48 -8.67 -13.15 5.14
C TYR A 48 -7.42 -13.06 6.01
N LYS A 49 -6.40 -13.87 5.68
CA LYS A 49 -5.12 -13.92 6.39
C LYS A 49 -3.99 -13.57 5.42
N GLU A 50 -3.22 -12.53 5.74
CA GLU A 50 -2.05 -12.10 4.97
C GLU A 50 -0.77 -12.32 5.77
N GLY A 51 0.28 -12.83 5.12
CA GLY A 51 1.58 -13.06 5.75
C GLY A 51 2.55 -11.94 5.37
N MET A 52 2.85 -11.05 6.31
CA MET A 52 3.73 -9.92 6.06
C MET A 52 5.11 -10.15 6.66
N LYS A 53 6.15 -9.64 5.98
CA LYS A 53 7.51 -9.64 6.50
C LYS A 53 8.19 -8.29 6.30
N VAL A 54 8.78 -7.76 7.35
CA VAL A 54 9.60 -6.55 7.30
C VAL A 54 11.07 -6.91 7.11
N VAL A 55 11.75 -6.16 6.26
CA VAL A 55 13.19 -6.27 6.04
C VAL A 55 13.84 -4.88 6.10
N GLY A 56 15.15 -4.85 6.35
CA GLY A 56 15.92 -3.62 6.25
C GLY A 56 16.32 -3.34 4.81
N LEU A 57 16.64 -2.09 4.51
CA LEU A 57 17.41 -1.73 3.31
C LEU A 57 18.71 -1.04 3.70
N ASP A 58 19.76 -1.30 2.92
CA ASP A 58 21.00 -0.55 2.98
C ASP A 58 20.92 0.78 2.20
N SER A 59 21.99 1.56 2.25
CA SER A 59 22.09 2.84 1.51
C SER A 59 22.01 2.72 -0.02
N SER A 60 22.07 1.50 -0.57
CA SER A 60 21.93 1.17 -1.99
C SER A 60 20.58 0.50 -2.29
N TYR A 61 19.62 0.58 -1.36
CA TYR A 61 18.28 -0.01 -1.46
C TYR A 61 18.29 -1.54 -1.64
N GLN A 62 19.35 -2.22 -1.21
CA GLN A 62 19.37 -3.68 -1.19
C GLN A 62 18.74 -4.20 0.10
N LYS A 63 17.88 -5.22 -0.04
CA LYS A 63 17.22 -5.88 1.09
C LYS A 63 18.24 -6.60 1.99
N LEU A 64 18.12 -6.35 3.30
CA LEU A 64 18.91 -6.97 4.35
C LEU A 64 17.99 -7.67 5.36
N THR A 65 18.36 -8.88 5.77
CA THR A 65 17.70 -9.58 6.88
C THR A 65 18.00 -8.87 8.19
N ILE A 66 16.96 -8.53 8.95
CA ILE A 66 17.10 -7.94 10.30
C ILE A 66 17.50 -9.05 11.27
N GLN A 67 18.70 -8.97 11.86
CA GLN A 67 19.18 -10.00 12.80
C GLN A 67 18.57 -9.82 14.19
N ASN A 68 18.41 -8.58 14.65
CA ASN A 68 17.81 -8.26 15.95
C ASN A 68 16.29 -8.18 15.87
N GLN A 69 15.62 -9.31 15.59
CA GLN A 69 14.16 -9.38 15.54
C GLN A 69 13.50 -8.95 16.87
N ALA A 70 14.19 -9.10 18.00
CA ALA A 70 13.74 -8.62 19.32
C ALA A 70 13.47 -7.10 19.38
N GLY A 71 14.06 -6.33 18.46
CA GLY A 71 13.83 -4.89 18.33
C GLY A 71 12.66 -4.49 17.42
N ILE A 72 11.99 -5.47 16.79
CA ILE A 72 10.87 -5.23 15.88
C ILE A 72 9.56 -5.22 16.67
N SER A 73 8.70 -4.27 16.35
CA SER A 73 7.30 -4.28 16.80
C SER A 73 6.36 -3.93 15.67
N TRP A 74 5.20 -4.58 15.67
CA TRP A 74 4.09 -4.41 14.75
C TRP A 74 2.88 -3.89 15.53
N PHE A 75 2.15 -2.94 14.97
CA PHE A 75 0.87 -2.49 15.51
C PHE A 75 -0.14 -2.22 14.39
N THR A 76 -1.42 -2.33 14.74
CA THR A 76 -2.55 -1.92 13.88
C THR A 76 -3.14 -0.61 14.40
N SER A 77 -3.52 0.29 13.49
CA SER A 77 -4.24 1.52 13.86
C SER A 77 -5.69 1.25 14.26
N ASP A 78 -6.30 0.17 13.78
CA ASP A 78 -7.68 -0.21 14.07
C ASP A 78 -7.86 -1.73 14.19
N ALA A 79 -8.09 -2.18 15.42
CA ALA A 79 -8.30 -3.60 15.74
C ALA A 79 -9.69 -4.12 15.34
N ALA A 80 -10.62 -3.26 14.93
CA ALA A 80 -11.90 -3.68 14.36
C ALA A 80 -11.78 -4.05 12.86
N VAL A 81 -10.71 -3.60 12.21
CA VAL A 81 -10.42 -3.88 10.80
C VAL A 81 -9.35 -4.94 10.67
N ALA A 82 -8.21 -4.80 11.35
CA ALA A 82 -7.09 -5.72 11.24
C ALA A 82 -6.49 -6.09 12.60
N LYS A 83 -6.15 -7.37 12.78
CA LYS A 83 -5.45 -7.89 13.96
C LYS A 83 -4.29 -8.77 13.53
N PHE A 84 -3.40 -9.10 14.46
CA PHE A 84 -2.37 -10.09 14.22
C PHE A 84 -2.75 -11.44 14.84
N LEU A 85 -2.23 -12.52 14.29
CA LEU A 85 -2.30 -13.85 14.91
C LEU A 85 -0.91 -14.21 15.47
N ASP A 86 -0.87 -14.62 16.73
CA ASP A 86 0.33 -15.19 17.34
C ASP A 86 0.52 -16.68 16.98
N GLU A 87 1.54 -17.31 17.57
CA GLU A 87 1.88 -18.72 17.31
C GLU A 87 0.76 -19.70 17.71
N ASP A 88 -0.14 -19.30 18.61
CA ASP A 88 -1.28 -20.10 19.07
C ASP A 88 -2.59 -19.72 18.34
N GLU A 89 -2.49 -18.91 17.28
CA GLU A 89 -3.60 -18.31 16.53
C GLU A 89 -4.53 -17.42 17.39
N GLU A 90 -4.02 -16.84 18.49
CA GLU A 90 -4.78 -15.86 19.26
C GLU A 90 -4.65 -14.46 18.65
N GLU A 91 -5.76 -13.72 18.65
CA GLU A 91 -5.84 -12.38 18.08
C GLU A 91 -5.15 -11.33 18.96
N GLN A 92 -4.18 -10.61 18.38
CA GLN A 92 -3.41 -9.56 19.04
C GLN A 92 -3.56 -8.23 18.31
N THR A 93 -3.41 -7.13 19.05
CA THR A 93 -3.37 -5.76 18.47
C THR A 93 -1.95 -5.28 18.19
N SER A 94 -0.96 -6.02 18.68
CA SER A 94 0.46 -5.77 18.45
C SER A 94 1.25 -7.06 18.60
N ILE A 95 2.30 -7.23 17.81
CA ILE A 95 3.27 -8.33 17.95
C ILE A 95 4.67 -7.72 18.06
N THR A 96 5.54 -8.30 18.89
CA THR A 96 6.93 -7.86 19.03
C THR A 96 7.88 -9.04 18.94
N GLY A 97 9.11 -8.79 18.51
CA GLY A 97 10.17 -9.80 18.57
C GLY A 97 10.26 -10.71 17.35
N THR A 98 9.54 -10.39 16.27
CA THR A 98 9.55 -11.12 15.00
C THR A 98 9.52 -10.15 13.83
N ASP A 99 10.19 -10.51 12.74
CA ASP A 99 10.17 -9.79 11.46
C ASP A 99 9.01 -10.22 10.56
N THR A 100 8.28 -11.28 10.94
CA THR A 100 7.18 -11.86 10.17
C THR A 100 5.93 -11.93 11.04
N VAL A 101 4.78 -11.56 10.48
CA VAL A 101 3.47 -11.61 11.15
C VAL A 101 2.41 -12.18 10.22
N THR A 102 1.35 -12.75 10.79
CA THR A 102 0.11 -13.04 10.07
C THR A 102 -0.92 -11.99 10.47
N VAL A 103 -1.43 -11.22 9.51
CA VAL A 103 -2.50 -10.24 9.69
C VAL A 103 -3.83 -10.90 9.35
N LEU A 104 -4.79 -10.84 10.26
CA LEU A 104 -6.17 -11.25 10.08
C LEU A 104 -7.03 -10.01 9.81
N LEU A 105 -7.77 -10.03 8.71
CA LEU A 105 -8.80 -9.05 8.40
C LEU A 105 -10.09 -9.43 9.14
N THR A 106 -10.68 -8.50 9.88
CA THR A 106 -11.74 -8.81 10.86
C THR A 106 -13.09 -8.18 10.53
N GLY A 107 -13.12 -6.96 10.01
CA GLY A 107 -14.37 -6.28 9.68
C GLY A 107 -14.14 -5.09 8.74
N PRO A 108 -15.22 -4.57 8.10
CA PRO A 108 -15.10 -3.51 7.11
C PRO A 108 -14.46 -2.24 7.65
N GLY A 109 -13.71 -1.56 6.80
CA GLY A 109 -13.05 -0.29 7.10
C GLY A 109 -11.58 -0.29 6.70
N ARG A 110 -10.85 0.70 7.22
CA ARG A 110 -9.42 0.93 6.92
C ARG A 110 -8.57 0.83 8.18
N ALA A 111 -7.41 0.21 8.03
CA ALA A 111 -6.37 0.22 9.04
C ALA A 111 -4.99 0.44 8.39
N THR A 112 -4.05 0.91 9.20
CA THR A 112 -2.63 0.92 8.88
C THR A 112 -1.93 -0.09 9.77
N ILE A 113 -1.19 -1.00 9.14
CA ILE A 113 -0.26 -1.89 9.83
C ILE A 113 1.12 -1.25 9.77
N THR A 114 1.73 -1.02 10.93
CA THR A 114 3.04 -0.39 11.01
C THR A 114 4.04 -1.32 11.66
N ALA A 115 5.15 -1.58 10.97
CA ALA A 115 6.33 -2.20 11.56
C ALA A 115 7.34 -1.12 11.97
N THR A 116 7.97 -1.31 13.12
CA THR A 116 9.00 -0.39 13.63
C THR A 116 10.25 -1.13 14.05
N PHE A 117 11.42 -0.57 13.76
CA PHE A 117 12.72 -1.08 14.19
C PHE A 117 13.71 0.07 14.37
N ASN A 118 14.32 0.19 15.54
CA ASN A 118 15.30 1.25 15.87
C ASN A 118 14.81 2.69 15.56
N GLY A 119 13.51 2.95 15.69
CA GLY A 119 12.89 4.25 15.40
C GLY A 119 12.56 4.51 13.92
N MET A 120 12.91 3.59 13.02
CA MET A 120 12.40 3.56 11.65
C MET A 120 11.02 2.90 11.63
N THR A 121 10.18 3.30 10.67
CA THR A 121 8.83 2.77 10.48
C THR A 121 8.60 2.43 9.03
N ILE A 122 7.73 1.46 8.78
CA ILE A 122 7.15 1.18 7.47
C ILE A 122 5.69 0.81 7.65
N ASP A 123 4.84 1.33 6.76
CA ASP A 123 3.39 1.19 6.83
C ASP A 123 2.86 0.34 5.68
N SER A 124 1.79 -0.38 5.95
CA SER A 124 0.95 -1.12 5.01
C SER A 124 -0.48 -0.65 5.19
N ASN A 125 -1.15 -0.35 4.07
CA ASN A 125 -2.56 0.03 4.07
C ASN A 125 -3.43 -1.23 3.98
N VAL A 126 -4.39 -1.35 4.88
CA VAL A 126 -5.33 -2.47 4.90
C VAL A 126 -6.74 -1.94 4.68
N MET A 127 -7.44 -2.53 3.72
CA MET A 127 -8.84 -2.24 3.43
C MET A 127 -9.65 -3.53 3.47
N VAL A 128 -10.73 -3.51 4.24
CA VAL A 128 -11.75 -4.55 4.23
C VAL A 128 -13.02 -3.93 3.69
N GLU A 129 -13.48 -4.45 2.55
CA GLU A 129 -14.63 -3.90 1.85
C GLU A 129 -15.94 -4.28 2.56
N GLU A 130 -16.89 -3.35 2.55
CA GLU A 130 -18.30 -3.66 2.82
C GLU A 130 -19.00 -3.89 1.48
N THR A 131 -19.85 -4.90 1.38
CA THR A 131 -20.69 -5.04 0.18
C THR A 131 -21.61 -3.83 0.08
N THR A 132 -21.36 -2.97 -0.90
CA THR A 132 -22.19 -1.79 -1.18
C THR A 132 -23.45 -2.17 -1.96
N GLN A 133 -24.44 -1.28 -1.94
CA GLN A 133 -25.60 -1.34 -2.83
C GLN A 133 -25.48 -0.36 -4.00
N ASP A 134 -24.49 0.53 -3.93
CA ASP A 134 -24.29 1.63 -4.85
C ASP A 134 -22.78 1.75 -5.08
N PRO A 135 -22.21 0.90 -5.96
CA PRO A 135 -20.77 0.82 -6.18
C PRO A 135 -20.21 1.94 -7.06
N ASP A 136 -21.10 2.71 -7.68
CA ASP A 136 -20.78 3.75 -8.62
C ASP A 136 -20.60 5.08 -7.89
N ALA A 137 -19.93 6.05 -8.52
CA ALA A 137 -19.73 7.38 -7.94
C ALA A 137 -20.17 8.46 -8.94
N GLU A 138 -21.03 9.39 -8.49
CA GLU A 138 -21.62 10.41 -9.37
C GLU A 138 -20.91 11.77 -9.24
N ASN A 139 -21.01 12.58 -10.29
CA ASN A 139 -20.51 13.96 -10.32
C ASN A 139 -19.00 14.10 -10.01
N ILE A 140 -18.18 13.17 -10.49
CA ILE A 140 -16.74 13.15 -10.25
C ILE A 140 -16.02 14.08 -11.24
N ASP A 141 -15.19 14.98 -10.72
CA ASP A 141 -14.30 15.80 -11.54
C ASP A 141 -12.96 15.09 -11.68
N VAL A 142 -12.51 14.83 -12.91
CA VAL A 142 -11.21 14.18 -13.18
C VAL A 142 -10.33 15.11 -13.99
N GLN A 143 -9.15 15.42 -13.46
CA GLN A 143 -8.09 16.16 -14.16
C GLN A 143 -6.86 15.27 -14.36
N VAL A 144 -6.37 15.20 -15.60
CA VAL A 144 -5.11 14.55 -15.94
C VAL A 144 -4.14 15.61 -16.45
N VAL A 145 -2.95 15.67 -15.86
CA VAL A 145 -1.91 16.66 -16.14
C VAL A 145 -0.61 15.94 -16.50
N GLY A 146 -0.43 15.67 -17.79
CA GLY A 146 0.81 15.13 -18.36
C GLY A 146 1.84 16.21 -18.69
N ILE A 147 3.08 15.78 -18.91
CA ILE A 147 4.17 16.61 -19.47
C ILE A 147 4.24 16.40 -20.98
N ASP A 148 4.41 15.15 -21.40
CA ASP A 148 4.43 14.74 -22.81
C ASP A 148 3.03 14.26 -23.26
N SER A 149 2.22 13.75 -22.34
CA SER A 149 0.83 13.34 -22.58
C SER A 149 -0.13 14.54 -22.53
N GLU A 150 -1.25 14.48 -23.26
CA GLU A 150 -2.21 15.61 -23.29
C GLU A 150 -2.84 15.80 -21.91
N SER A 151 -2.83 17.04 -21.40
CA SER A 151 -3.59 17.39 -20.20
C SER A 151 -5.06 17.65 -20.53
N PHE A 152 -5.97 17.11 -19.73
CA PHE A 152 -7.42 17.31 -19.93
C PHE A 152 -8.20 17.30 -18.61
N THR A 153 -9.47 17.65 -18.70
CA THR A 153 -10.40 17.64 -17.57
C THR A 153 -11.77 17.18 -18.04
N PHE A 154 -12.38 16.27 -17.29
CA PHE A 154 -13.80 16.01 -17.31
C PHE A 154 -14.43 16.53 -16.02
N ASN A 155 -15.65 17.04 -16.13
CA ASN A 155 -16.42 17.47 -14.98
C ASN A 155 -17.71 16.67 -14.96
N ASP A 156 -18.24 16.45 -13.76
CA ASP A 156 -19.50 15.76 -13.53
C ASP A 156 -19.55 14.36 -14.20
N LEU A 157 -18.49 13.55 -14.08
CA LEU A 157 -18.49 12.16 -14.55
C LEU A 157 -19.26 11.26 -13.59
N ASP A 158 -20.09 10.39 -14.14
CA ASP A 158 -20.63 9.23 -13.42
C ASP A 158 -19.70 8.06 -13.70
N VAL A 159 -19.06 7.54 -12.65
CA VAL A 159 -18.03 6.51 -12.73
C VAL A 159 -18.61 5.20 -12.25
N ASP A 160 -18.89 4.31 -13.19
CA ASP A 160 -19.35 2.95 -12.88
C ASP A 160 -18.19 2.11 -12.33
N LEU A 161 -18.50 1.16 -11.44
CA LEU A 161 -17.56 0.12 -11.06
C LEU A 161 -17.37 -0.90 -12.19
N PHE A 162 -16.11 -1.21 -12.52
CA PHE A 162 -15.73 -2.24 -13.49
C PHE A 162 -14.52 -3.05 -13.04
N SER A 163 -14.38 -4.29 -13.51
CA SER A 163 -13.26 -5.15 -13.18
C SER A 163 -12.02 -4.79 -14.00
N LEU A 164 -10.97 -4.30 -13.34
CA LEU A 164 -9.68 -4.07 -14.01
C LEU A 164 -9.13 -5.34 -14.65
N LYS A 165 -9.40 -6.51 -14.08
CA LYS A 165 -8.93 -7.79 -14.59
C LYS A 165 -9.83 -8.38 -15.67
N ASP A 166 -11.15 -8.38 -15.47
CA ASP A 166 -12.04 -9.08 -16.38
C ASP A 166 -12.52 -8.20 -17.54
N ASP A 167 -12.65 -6.89 -17.31
CA ASP A 167 -13.19 -5.95 -18.29
C ASP A 167 -12.08 -5.17 -19.01
N VAL A 168 -11.03 -4.75 -18.29
CA VAL A 168 -9.97 -3.88 -18.83
C VAL A 168 -8.75 -4.69 -19.29
N PHE A 169 -7.85 -5.07 -18.38
CA PHE A 169 -6.52 -5.59 -18.70
C PHE A 169 -6.47 -7.10 -19.01
N GLY A 170 -7.56 -7.82 -18.76
CA GLY A 170 -7.69 -9.24 -19.03
C GLY A 170 -7.12 -10.14 -17.92
N SER A 171 -7.45 -11.43 -17.99
CA SER A 171 -7.21 -12.44 -16.93
C SER A 171 -5.76 -12.61 -16.41
N GLY A 172 -4.77 -12.06 -17.11
CA GLY A 172 -3.37 -12.08 -16.68
C GLY A 172 -2.98 -10.92 -15.76
N PHE A 173 -3.85 -9.92 -15.62
CA PHE A 173 -3.66 -8.81 -14.70
C PHE A 173 -3.88 -9.26 -13.25
N ASP A 174 -2.99 -8.80 -12.37
CA ASP A 174 -3.13 -8.97 -10.93
C ASP A 174 -3.74 -7.68 -10.38
N ASP A 175 -4.91 -7.79 -9.78
CA ASP A 175 -5.71 -6.69 -9.25
C ASP A 175 -6.03 -6.91 -7.77
N ALA A 176 -5.19 -7.67 -7.06
CA ALA A 176 -5.37 -7.98 -5.65
C ALA A 176 -5.44 -6.75 -4.75
N ASP A 177 -4.86 -5.61 -5.16
CA ASP A 177 -4.79 -4.36 -4.39
C ASP A 177 -5.77 -3.30 -4.90
N VAL A 178 -6.86 -3.74 -5.56
CA VAL A 178 -7.92 -2.87 -6.09
C VAL A 178 -9.24 -3.25 -5.43
N LEU A 179 -10.02 -2.24 -5.01
CA LEU A 179 -11.38 -2.47 -4.52
C LEU A 179 -12.25 -3.16 -5.57
N LYS A 180 -13.11 -4.07 -5.11
CA LYS A 180 -14.03 -4.88 -5.91
C LYS A 180 -15.49 -4.53 -5.66
N GLU A 181 -15.77 -3.79 -4.60
CA GLU A 181 -17.12 -3.43 -4.22
C GLU A 181 -17.42 -1.96 -4.52
N ASP A 182 -16.43 -1.06 -4.56
CA ASP A 182 -16.67 0.38 -4.80
C ASP A 182 -15.73 0.98 -5.86
N ALA A 183 -16.23 1.94 -6.63
CA ALA A 183 -15.46 2.71 -7.59
C ALA A 183 -14.36 3.52 -6.88
N THR A 184 -13.21 3.65 -7.55
CA THR A 184 -12.02 4.26 -6.96
C THR A 184 -11.41 5.35 -7.82
N ALA A 185 -10.49 6.12 -7.25
CA ALA A 185 -9.74 7.14 -8.01
C ALA A 185 -9.03 6.54 -9.24
N LEU A 186 -8.63 5.26 -9.19
CA LEU A 186 -8.11 4.54 -10.36
C LEU A 186 -9.20 4.23 -11.38
N HIS A 187 -10.38 3.78 -10.96
CA HIS A 187 -11.52 3.58 -11.87
C HIS A 187 -11.87 4.88 -12.61
N ALA A 188 -11.97 6.00 -11.89
CA ALA A 188 -12.23 7.31 -12.50
C ALA A 188 -11.15 7.74 -13.50
N LEU A 189 -9.87 7.48 -13.22
CA LEU A 189 -8.78 7.75 -14.17
C LEU A 189 -8.96 6.95 -15.46
N LEU A 190 -9.12 5.63 -15.35
CA LEU A 190 -9.20 4.74 -16.51
C LEU A 190 -10.45 5.07 -17.34
N TYR A 191 -11.59 5.32 -16.67
CA TYR A 191 -12.83 5.72 -17.32
C TYR A 191 -12.68 7.05 -18.09
N ALA A 192 -12.07 8.06 -17.46
CA ALA A 192 -11.83 9.35 -18.09
C ALA A 192 -10.86 9.26 -19.29
N LEU A 193 -9.82 8.42 -19.19
CA LEU A 193 -8.89 8.18 -20.29
C LEU A 193 -9.58 7.51 -21.48
N GLU A 194 -10.39 6.49 -21.23
CA GLU A 194 -11.14 5.80 -22.27
C GLU A 194 -12.09 6.77 -22.98
N LEU A 195 -12.92 7.53 -22.24
CA LEU A 195 -13.81 8.55 -22.83
C LEU A 195 -13.07 9.60 -23.66
N LYS A 196 -11.86 10.00 -23.23
CA LYS A 196 -11.07 11.02 -23.91
C LYS A 196 -10.61 10.54 -25.28
N TYR A 197 -10.13 9.30 -25.36
CA TYR A 197 -9.34 8.84 -26.49
C TYR A 197 -10.06 7.81 -27.37
N ASP A 198 -11.01 7.07 -26.82
CA ASP A 198 -11.92 6.21 -27.55
C ASP A 198 -13.38 6.43 -27.11
N PRO A 199 -14.03 7.51 -27.62
CA PRO A 199 -15.40 7.85 -27.21
C PRO A 199 -16.45 6.95 -27.88
N ASP A 200 -16.13 5.70 -28.23
CA ASP A 200 -17.01 4.84 -29.00
C ASP A 200 -18.32 4.59 -28.24
N GLU A 201 -19.43 5.06 -28.83
CA GLU A 201 -20.78 5.00 -28.27
C GLU A 201 -21.36 3.58 -28.42
N GLY A 202 -20.87 2.61 -27.65
CA GLY A 202 -21.37 1.23 -27.75
C GLY A 202 -21.05 0.35 -26.56
N GLU A 203 -22.08 -0.02 -25.80
CA GLU A 203 -21.98 -1.09 -24.80
C GLU A 203 -21.83 -2.48 -25.46
N PRO A 204 -20.96 -3.36 -24.92
CA PRO A 204 -20.02 -3.11 -23.82
C PRO A 204 -18.80 -2.30 -24.30
N TRP A 205 -18.28 -1.43 -23.42
CA TRP A 205 -16.97 -0.80 -23.61
C TRP A 205 -15.93 -1.89 -23.83
N ASP A 206 -15.16 -1.80 -24.92
CA ASP A 206 -14.14 -2.79 -25.24
C ASP A 206 -12.75 -2.41 -24.70
N TRP A 207 -12.65 -1.27 -24.02
CA TRP A 207 -11.46 -0.78 -23.29
C TRP A 207 -10.20 -0.76 -24.16
N ASP A 208 -10.36 -0.57 -25.48
CA ASP A 208 -9.31 -0.86 -26.43
C ASP A 208 -8.14 0.14 -26.32
N TRP A 209 -8.43 1.36 -25.85
CA TRP A 209 -7.43 2.40 -25.70
C TRP A 209 -6.63 2.21 -24.43
N VAL A 210 -7.29 2.02 -23.28
CA VAL A 210 -6.62 1.75 -21.99
C VAL A 210 -5.91 0.40 -22.02
N ALA A 211 -6.61 -0.67 -22.43
CA ALA A 211 -6.13 -2.05 -22.34
C ALA A 211 -5.27 -2.52 -23.53
N GLY A 212 -5.16 -1.71 -24.59
CA GLY A 212 -4.38 -1.98 -25.81
C GLY A 212 -2.86 -2.18 -25.63
N ASN A 213 -2.40 -2.44 -24.40
CA ASN A 213 -1.04 -2.81 -23.98
C ASN A 213 0.05 -1.79 -24.32
N THR A 214 -0.30 -0.53 -24.54
CA THR A 214 0.71 0.51 -24.82
C THR A 214 0.44 1.86 -24.17
N ASN A 215 -0.81 2.23 -23.89
CA ASN A 215 -1.11 3.59 -23.43
C ASN A 215 -1.05 3.70 -21.91
N VAL A 216 -1.68 2.78 -21.18
CA VAL A 216 -1.67 2.78 -19.72
C VAL A 216 -0.96 1.53 -19.20
N VAL A 217 -0.07 1.71 -18.22
CA VAL A 217 0.56 0.60 -17.49
C VAL A 217 0.29 0.78 -16.01
N ILE A 218 -0.36 -0.22 -15.42
CA ILE A 218 -0.60 -0.33 -13.98
C ILE A 218 0.28 -1.45 -13.43
N SER A 219 0.93 -1.21 -12.30
CA SER A 219 1.77 -2.20 -11.62
C SER A 219 1.49 -2.26 -10.11
N SER A 220 2.20 -3.18 -9.44
CA SER A 220 1.97 -3.60 -8.06
C SER A 220 0.49 -3.79 -7.74
N GLU A 221 -0.10 -4.74 -8.45
CA GLU A 221 -1.44 -5.24 -8.16
C GLU A 221 -2.56 -4.17 -8.25
N GLY A 222 -2.29 -3.02 -8.91
CA GLY A 222 -3.20 -1.88 -9.01
C GLY A 222 -2.68 -0.59 -8.38
N SER A 223 -1.66 -0.67 -7.53
CA SER A 223 -1.24 0.43 -6.67
C SER A 223 -0.52 1.58 -7.40
N TYR A 224 0.14 1.31 -8.54
CA TYR A 224 0.92 2.33 -9.26
C TYR A 224 0.48 2.49 -10.72
N VAL A 225 0.28 3.74 -11.13
CA VAL A 225 0.20 4.11 -12.54
C VAL A 225 1.62 4.40 -13.04
N GLU A 226 2.22 3.44 -13.74
CA GLU A 226 3.58 3.58 -14.26
C GLU A 226 3.65 4.44 -15.51
N LYS A 227 2.57 4.45 -16.30
CA LYS A 227 2.56 5.06 -17.63
C LYS A 227 1.17 5.53 -18.03
N ILE A 228 1.12 6.70 -18.66
CA ILE A 228 0.00 7.16 -19.49
C ILE A 228 0.62 7.79 -20.75
N GLU A 229 0.33 7.25 -21.92
CA GLU A 229 0.93 7.62 -23.22
C GLU A 229 2.46 7.68 -23.21
N ASP A 230 3.07 8.86 -23.32
CA ASP A 230 4.54 9.02 -23.38
C ASP A 230 5.16 9.37 -22.02
N ASP A 231 4.34 9.71 -21.03
CA ASP A 231 4.76 9.97 -19.64
C ASP A 231 4.92 8.65 -18.86
N VAL A 232 6.17 8.17 -18.78
CA VAL A 232 6.58 6.90 -18.15
C VAL A 232 7.38 7.17 -16.87
N ASN A 233 7.08 6.49 -15.77
CA ASN A 233 7.87 6.57 -14.53
C ASN A 233 9.35 6.21 -14.79
N ASP A 234 10.26 7.11 -14.40
CA ASP A 234 11.71 6.96 -14.63
C ASP A 234 12.54 6.84 -13.35
N GLY A 235 11.89 6.76 -12.18
CA GLY A 235 12.57 6.76 -10.89
C GLY A 235 12.99 8.16 -10.40
N THR A 236 12.55 9.23 -11.06
CA THR A 236 12.62 10.62 -10.56
C THR A 236 11.32 11.42 -10.78
N THR A 237 10.52 11.03 -11.76
CA THR A 237 9.17 11.53 -12.04
C THR A 237 8.19 10.39 -12.16
N GLY A 238 6.93 10.65 -11.82
CA GLY A 238 5.88 9.65 -11.89
C GLY A 238 4.49 10.27 -11.75
N TRP A 239 3.47 9.46 -12.03
CA TRP A 239 2.08 9.82 -11.83
C TRP A 239 1.76 9.84 -10.34
N GLN A 240 1.32 10.99 -9.86
CA GLN A 240 0.86 11.21 -8.50
C GLN A 240 -0.61 11.64 -8.57
N TYR A 241 -1.36 11.40 -7.50
CA TYR A 241 -2.76 11.81 -7.47
C TYR A 241 -3.12 12.52 -6.17
N THR A 242 -4.15 13.35 -6.26
CA THR A 242 -4.81 13.97 -5.11
C THR A 242 -6.31 13.84 -5.26
N VAL A 243 -7.02 13.83 -4.13
CA VAL A 243 -8.47 13.93 -4.09
C VAL A 243 -8.85 15.16 -3.27
N ASN A 244 -9.70 16.01 -3.82
CA ASN A 244 -10.12 17.28 -3.22
C ASN A 244 -8.92 18.17 -2.82
N ASN A 245 -7.87 18.17 -3.65
CA ASN A 245 -6.59 18.86 -3.42
C ASN A 245 -5.83 18.39 -2.16
N GLN A 246 -6.05 17.17 -1.71
CA GLN A 246 -5.32 16.54 -0.60
C GLN A 246 -4.68 15.24 -1.07
N ASP A 247 -3.47 14.98 -0.57
CA ASP A 247 -2.83 13.66 -0.69
C ASP A 247 -3.57 12.68 0.25
N PRO A 248 -4.18 11.60 -0.28
CA PRO A 248 -4.88 10.64 0.55
C PRO A 248 -3.95 9.80 1.45
N GLY A 249 -2.67 9.67 1.09
CA GLY A 249 -1.69 8.86 1.83
C GLY A 249 -1.76 7.35 1.55
N TYR A 250 -2.47 6.93 0.50
CA TYR A 250 -2.58 5.54 0.06
C TYR A 250 -2.78 5.48 -1.47
N ALA A 251 -2.86 4.29 -2.06
CA ALA A 251 -2.96 4.13 -3.50
C ALA A 251 -4.35 4.52 -4.07
N GLY A 252 -4.37 5.00 -5.31
CA GLY A 252 -5.62 5.36 -5.99
C GLY A 252 -6.56 4.18 -6.22
N SER A 253 -6.02 2.95 -6.24
CA SER A 253 -6.78 1.70 -6.33
C SER A 253 -7.59 1.36 -5.09
N ILE A 254 -7.31 1.99 -3.94
CA ILE A 254 -8.02 1.79 -2.67
C ILE A 254 -8.67 3.07 -2.10
N TYR A 255 -8.63 4.17 -2.86
CA TYR A 255 -9.44 5.34 -2.55
C TYR A 255 -10.85 5.14 -3.10
N GLU A 256 -11.78 4.73 -2.23
CA GLU A 256 -13.22 4.76 -2.47
C GLU A 256 -13.68 6.21 -2.75
N LEU A 257 -14.28 6.41 -3.92
CA LEU A 257 -14.80 7.71 -4.33
C LEU A 257 -16.10 8.04 -3.59
N ASN A 258 -16.28 9.32 -3.30
CA ASN A 258 -17.57 9.87 -2.86
C ASN A 258 -18.13 10.76 -3.96
N ASP A 259 -19.46 10.85 -4.04
CA ASP A 259 -20.11 11.76 -4.97
C ASP A 259 -19.57 13.20 -4.86
N GLY A 260 -19.24 13.79 -6.01
CA GLY A 260 -18.68 15.15 -6.06
C GLY A 260 -17.19 15.25 -5.76
N ASP A 261 -16.47 14.13 -5.58
CA ASP A 261 -15.02 14.16 -5.41
C ASP A 261 -14.31 14.72 -6.66
N SER A 262 -13.22 15.45 -6.42
CA SER A 262 -12.34 15.96 -7.48
C SER A 262 -10.99 15.25 -7.43
N VAL A 263 -10.69 14.47 -8.47
CA VAL A 263 -9.47 13.67 -8.60
C VAL A 263 -8.52 14.33 -9.59
N VAL A 264 -7.29 14.59 -9.17
CA VAL A 264 -6.23 15.14 -10.03
C VAL A 264 -5.10 14.13 -10.12
N TRP A 265 -4.76 13.69 -11.32
CA TRP A 265 -3.58 12.90 -11.65
C TRP A 265 -2.56 13.78 -12.36
N GLU A 266 -1.36 13.94 -11.78
CA GLU A 266 -0.31 14.79 -12.31
C GLU A 266 0.99 14.01 -12.46
N TYR A 267 1.62 14.10 -13.63
CA TYR A 267 2.94 13.57 -13.87
C TYR A 267 3.99 14.58 -13.42
N THR A 268 4.64 14.30 -12.28
CA THR A 268 5.52 15.27 -11.62
C THR A 268 6.68 14.61 -10.87
N ALA A 269 7.69 15.40 -10.53
CA ALA A 269 8.84 14.97 -9.74
C ALA A 269 8.48 14.85 -8.26
N TRP A 270 9.19 13.97 -7.54
CA TRP A 270 9.10 13.83 -6.08
C TRP A 270 10.26 14.49 -5.33
#